data_AF-A0A7V0QIP6-F1
#
_entry.id   AF-A0A7V0QIP6-F1
#
_cell.length_a   1.000
_cell.length_b   1.000
_cell.length_c   1.000
_cell.angle_alpha   90.00
_cell.angle_beta   90.00
_cell.angle_gamma   90.00
#
_symmetry.space_group_name_H-M   'P 1'
#
loop_
_entity.id
_entity.type
_entity.pdbx_description
1 polymer ?
#
loop_
_entity_poly.entity_id
_entity_poly.type
_entity_poly.pdbx_seq_one_letter_code
_entity_poly.pdbx_strand_id
1 'polypeptide(L)'
;MKLYRCKDIAKACGVTPRYIWRRAERENWCFTLKRNQNGRPKRLYFFSALPPDIKQKIIEHEVDLSEVPRLEVHDQAPCPILPKHLNNPKIARKFKVAQFLRSLPRGAGRESAAQMLADLYGVHRATIWRWVQWVENRNIKTQENDFVLPKSKAFSPQALAYGLAVYARNIRCGRKAAYRALQQKAYRSNWKIGDYSSFTRLLKKVPADIWTRIEKGELGFELECV
;
A
#
# COMPACT_ATOMS: atom_id res chain seq x y z
N MET A 1 25.15 17.89 9.20
CA MET A 1 25.25 17.66 7.73
C MET A 1 24.60 16.33 7.37
N LYS A 2 23.63 16.32 6.45
CA LYS A 2 22.87 15.11 6.07
C LYS A 2 23.63 14.32 4.99
N LEU A 3 23.82 13.02 5.24
CA LEU A 3 24.53 12.08 4.36
C LEU A 3 23.51 11.20 3.63
N TYR A 4 23.69 11.03 2.32
CA TYR A 4 22.79 10.26 1.47
C TYR A 4 23.48 9.02 0.89
N ARG A 5 22.78 7.87 0.89
CA ARG A 5 23.27 6.67 0.18
C ARG A 5 22.84 6.73 -1.28
N CYS A 6 23.56 6.02 -2.16
CA CYS A 6 23.12 5.81 -3.55
C CYS A 6 21.66 5.35 -3.64
N LYS A 7 21.19 4.51 -2.71
CA LYS A 7 19.80 4.04 -2.70
C LYS A 7 18.79 5.15 -2.43
N ASP A 8 19.13 6.07 -1.53
CA ASP A 8 18.24 7.17 -1.14
C ASP A 8 18.19 8.22 -2.27
N ILE A 9 19.35 8.52 -2.87
CA ILE A 9 19.45 9.40 -4.06
C ILE A 9 18.70 8.80 -5.25
N ALA A 10 18.88 7.50 -5.50
CA ALA A 10 18.21 6.79 -6.58
C ALA A 10 16.69 6.81 -6.43
N LYS A 11 16.19 6.70 -5.19
CA LYS A 11 14.77 6.81 -4.89
C LYS A 11 14.24 8.22 -5.20
N ALA A 12 14.94 9.27 -4.77
CA ALA A 12 14.58 10.65 -5.08
C ALA A 12 14.58 10.93 -6.59
N CYS A 13 15.50 10.33 -7.33
CA CYS A 13 15.64 10.54 -8.77
C CYS A 13 14.76 9.63 -9.65
N GLY A 14 14.08 8.62 -9.08
CA GLY A 14 13.30 7.63 -9.83
C GLY A 14 14.14 6.66 -10.67
N VAL A 15 15.40 6.41 -10.30
CA VAL A 15 16.37 5.60 -11.07
C VAL A 15 16.91 4.43 -10.26
N THR A 16 17.69 3.54 -10.88
CA THR A 16 18.32 2.43 -10.17
C THR A 16 19.55 2.89 -9.36
N PRO A 17 19.87 2.26 -8.21
CA PRO A 17 21.09 2.59 -7.45
C PRO A 17 22.38 2.43 -8.27
N ARG A 18 22.40 1.50 -9.22
CA ARG A 18 23.54 1.27 -10.14
C ARG A 18 23.74 2.41 -11.13
N TYR A 19 22.67 3.11 -11.51
CA TYR A 19 22.77 4.32 -12.33
C TYR A 19 23.46 5.46 -11.58
N ILE A 20 23.03 5.72 -10.33
CA ILE A 20 23.66 6.73 -9.48
C ILE A 20 25.12 6.39 -9.19
N TRP A 21 25.44 5.12 -8.95
CA TRP A 21 26.82 4.69 -8.72
C TRP A 21 27.72 4.96 -9.93
N ARG A 22 27.28 4.57 -11.14
CA ARG A 22 28.03 4.86 -12.39
C ARG A 22 28.20 6.35 -12.65
N ARG A 23 27.17 7.14 -12.33
CA ARG A 23 27.21 8.60 -12.47
C ARG A 23 28.18 9.24 -11.47
N ALA A 24 28.13 8.83 -10.21
CA ALA A 24 29.02 9.31 -9.16
C ALA A 24 30.49 8.99 -9.44
N GLU A 25 30.79 7.86 -10.09
CA GLU A 25 32.15 7.53 -10.53
C GLU A 25 32.59 8.36 -11.74
N ARG A 26 31.71 8.57 -12.71
CA ARG A 26 32.01 9.40 -13.89
C ARG A 26 32.27 10.86 -13.52
N GLU A 27 31.52 11.37 -12.55
CA GLU A 27 31.56 12.77 -12.11
C GLU A 27 32.37 12.97 -10.82
N ASN A 28 33.08 11.94 -10.34
CA ASN A 28 33.94 11.98 -9.15
C ASN A 28 33.31 12.62 -7.90
N TRP A 29 32.10 12.21 -7.53
CA TRP A 29 31.43 12.80 -6.37
C TRP A 29 32.13 12.47 -5.05
N CYS A 30 32.25 13.46 -4.17
CA CYS A 30 32.81 13.29 -2.84
C CYS A 30 31.94 12.36 -1.98
N PHE A 31 32.54 11.30 -1.45
CA PHE A 31 31.88 10.35 -0.54
C PHE A 31 32.74 10.03 0.69
N THR A 32 32.06 9.67 1.78
CA THR A 32 32.68 9.04 2.96
C THR A 32 32.31 7.57 3.02
N LEU A 33 33.22 6.76 3.57
CA LEU A 33 32.99 5.34 3.78
C LEU A 33 32.53 5.12 5.22
N LYS A 34 31.34 4.56 5.40
CA LYS A 34 30.87 4.07 6.70
C LYS A 34 30.85 2.55 6.69
N ARG A 35 31.51 1.93 7.67
CA ARG A 35 31.46 0.48 7.89
C ARG A 35 30.17 0.12 8.62
N ASN A 36 29.47 -0.90 8.13
CA ASN A 36 28.35 -1.51 8.85
C ASN A 36 28.88 -2.58 9.83
N GLN A 37 28.02 -3.05 10.76
CA GLN A 37 28.32 -4.18 11.65
C GLN A 37 28.81 -5.45 10.92
N ASN A 38 28.49 -5.62 9.63
CA ASN A 38 28.92 -6.75 8.79
C ASN A 38 30.18 -6.45 7.94
N GLY A 39 31.01 -5.47 8.32
CA GLY A 39 32.31 -5.18 7.72
C GLY A 39 32.32 -4.56 6.32
N ARG A 40 31.24 -4.65 5.54
CA ARG A 40 31.18 -4.09 4.17
C ARG A 40 31.11 -2.55 4.20
N PRO A 41 32.06 -1.83 3.56
CA PRO A 41 32.03 -0.38 3.50
C PRO A 41 30.92 0.10 2.57
N LYS A 42 30.20 1.16 2.97
CA LYS A 42 29.19 1.82 2.15
C LYS A 42 29.58 3.27 1.88
N ARG A 43 29.48 3.68 0.62
CA ARG A 43 29.68 5.08 0.19
C ARG A 43 28.48 5.94 0.62
N LEU A 44 28.76 7.07 1.24
CA LEU A 44 27.80 8.08 1.67
C LEU A 44 28.20 9.42 1.07
N TYR A 45 27.27 10.11 0.41
CA TYR A 45 27.53 11.38 -0.26
C TYR A 45 27.01 12.53 0.59
N PHE A 46 27.78 13.61 0.64
CA PHE A 46 27.36 14.85 1.29
C PHE A 46 26.39 15.60 0.39
N PHE A 47 25.27 16.07 0.94
CA PHE A 47 24.30 16.86 0.20
C PHE A 47 24.93 18.07 -0.51
N SER A 48 25.81 18.80 0.18
CA SER A 48 26.51 19.98 -0.36
C SER A 48 27.39 19.66 -1.57
N ALA A 49 27.94 18.44 -1.64
CA ALA A 49 28.82 17.98 -2.71
C ALA A 49 28.07 17.30 -3.87
N LEU A 50 26.75 17.14 -3.80
CA LEU A 50 25.96 16.58 -4.90
C LEU A 50 25.75 17.60 -6.03
N PRO A 51 25.59 17.12 -7.28
CA PRO A 51 25.17 17.96 -8.39
C PRO A 51 23.84 18.72 -8.15
N PRO A 52 23.66 19.90 -8.75
CA PRO A 52 22.48 20.74 -8.53
C PRO A 52 21.18 20.08 -8.97
N ASP A 53 21.18 19.33 -10.07
CA ASP A 53 20.02 18.59 -10.56
C ASP A 53 19.57 17.49 -9.57
N ILE A 54 20.53 16.84 -8.91
CA ILE A 54 20.26 15.82 -7.90
C ILE A 54 19.83 16.45 -6.58
N LYS A 55 20.42 17.58 -6.19
CA LYS A 55 19.97 18.35 -5.03
C LYS A 55 18.51 18.76 -5.19
N GLN A 56 18.15 19.29 -6.36
CA GLN A 56 16.78 19.70 -6.67
C GLN A 56 15.81 18.52 -6.57
N LYS A 57 16.12 17.37 -7.18
CA LYS A 57 15.26 16.17 -7.08
C LYS A 57 15.14 15.63 -5.66
N ILE A 58 16.18 15.74 -4.85
CA ILE A 58 16.12 15.37 -3.42
C ILE A 58 15.23 16.34 -2.65
N ILE A 59 15.36 17.65 -2.91
CA ILE A 59 14.50 18.68 -2.28
C ILE A 59 13.05 18.49 -2.70
N GLU A 60 12.76 18.37 -3.99
CA GLU A 60 11.41 18.12 -4.52
C GLU A 60 10.79 16.86 -3.90
N HIS A 61 11.52 15.74 -3.85
CA HIS A 61 11.04 14.53 -3.19
C HIS A 61 10.89 14.70 -1.66
N GLU A 62 11.64 15.60 -1.00
CA GLU A 62 11.47 15.90 0.43
C GLU A 62 10.30 16.87 0.69
N VAL A 63 10.04 17.81 -0.22
CA VAL A 63 8.92 18.76 -0.17
C VAL A 63 7.59 18.07 -0.50
N ASP A 64 7.57 17.18 -1.50
CA ASP A 64 6.42 16.34 -1.85
C ASP A 64 6.05 15.35 -0.72
N LEU A 65 7.00 15.02 0.17
CA LEU A 65 6.73 14.30 1.42
C LEU A 65 6.21 15.19 2.55
N SER A 66 6.46 16.51 2.48
CA SER A 66 5.98 17.49 3.45
C SER A 66 4.61 18.11 3.10
N GLU A 67 4.25 18.09 1.81
CA GLU A 67 2.97 18.62 1.29
C GLU A 67 1.87 17.58 1.13
N VAL A 68 2.12 16.30 1.46
CA VAL A 68 1.01 15.39 1.71
C VAL A 68 0.26 15.95 2.92
N PRO A 69 -1.04 16.32 2.80
CA PRO A 69 -1.81 16.71 3.94
C PRO A 69 -1.64 15.62 4.99
N ARG A 70 -1.15 15.98 6.18
CA ARG A 70 -1.33 15.16 7.36
C ARG A 70 -2.84 15.06 7.51
N LEU A 71 -3.41 13.99 6.97
CA LEU A 71 -4.73 13.55 7.38
C LEU A 71 -4.60 13.39 8.90
N GLU A 72 -5.29 14.27 9.63
CA GLU A 72 -5.43 14.14 11.07
C GLU A 72 -6.16 12.83 11.30
N VAL A 73 -5.39 11.80 11.66
CA VAL A 73 -5.95 10.47 11.90
C VAL A 73 -6.65 10.52 13.24
N HIS A 74 -7.98 10.47 13.24
CA HIS A 74 -8.76 10.44 14.46
C HIS A 74 -8.52 9.10 15.18
N ASP A 75 -7.96 9.17 16.40
CA ASP A 75 -7.46 8.04 17.19
C ASP A 75 -8.50 6.96 17.60
N GLN A 76 -9.75 7.02 17.15
CA GLN A 76 -10.82 6.15 17.65
C GLN A 76 -11.71 5.46 16.60
N ALA A 77 -11.49 5.65 15.30
CA ALA A 77 -12.35 4.99 14.31
C ALA A 77 -11.95 3.51 14.07
N PRO A 78 -12.91 2.56 14.06
CA PRO A 78 -12.64 1.20 13.60
C PRO A 78 -12.23 1.25 12.12
N CYS A 79 -11.11 0.63 11.74
CA CYS A 79 -10.67 0.58 10.35
C CYS A 79 -11.58 -0.36 9.53
N PRO A 80 -12.46 0.15 8.65
CA PRO A 80 -13.30 -0.70 7.82
C PRO A 80 -12.46 -1.34 6.70
N ILE A 81 -12.78 -2.58 6.34
CA ILE A 81 -12.12 -3.29 5.24
C ILE A 81 -12.74 -2.81 3.93
N LEU A 82 -12.08 -1.88 3.21
CA LEU A 82 -12.60 -1.32 1.97
C LEU A 82 -11.99 -1.97 0.70
N PRO A 83 -12.75 -2.12 -0.40
CA PRO A 83 -12.35 -2.94 -1.55
C PRO A 83 -11.46 -2.24 -2.62
N LYS A 84 -10.72 -1.15 -2.34
CA LYS A 84 -10.11 -0.33 -3.42
C LYS A 84 -8.83 -0.90 -4.05
N HIS A 85 -8.23 -1.96 -3.51
CA HIS A 85 -6.98 -2.57 -4.01
C HIS A 85 -7.16 -4.06 -4.22
N LEU A 86 -8.00 -4.39 -5.20
CA LEU A 86 -8.10 -5.71 -5.79
C LEU A 86 -6.81 -5.99 -6.60
N ASN A 87 -5.97 -6.90 -6.13
CA ASN A 87 -4.76 -7.32 -6.84
C ASN A 87 -5.05 -7.99 -8.20
N ASN A 88 -6.28 -8.47 -8.42
CA ASN A 88 -6.67 -9.10 -9.68
C ASN A 88 -7.31 -8.07 -10.65
N PRO A 89 -6.68 -7.81 -11.82
CA PRO A 89 -7.18 -6.81 -12.77
C PRO A 89 -8.58 -7.16 -13.33
N LYS A 90 -8.94 -8.45 -13.41
CA LYS A 90 -10.27 -8.88 -13.87
C LYS A 90 -11.35 -8.54 -12.84
N ILE A 91 -11.03 -8.66 -11.56
CA ILE A 91 -11.99 -8.36 -10.47
C ILE A 91 -12.10 -6.85 -10.29
N ALA A 92 -10.98 -6.12 -10.37
CA ALA A 92 -10.95 -4.67 -10.33
C ALA A 92 -11.84 -4.04 -11.42
N ARG A 93 -11.85 -4.61 -12.64
CA ARG A 93 -12.74 -4.17 -13.73
C ARG A 93 -14.22 -4.26 -13.35
N LYS A 94 -14.65 -5.37 -12.74
CA LYS A 94 -16.06 -5.57 -12.32
C LYS A 94 -16.49 -4.54 -11.29
N PHE A 95 -15.63 -4.26 -10.30
CA PHE A 95 -15.91 -3.26 -9.26
C PHE A 95 -15.95 -1.83 -9.83
N LYS A 96 -15.05 -1.47 -10.75
CA LYS A 96 -15.08 -0.17 -11.43
C LYS A 96 -16.38 0.04 -12.21
N VAL A 97 -16.81 -0.96 -12.96
CA VAL A 97 -18.08 -0.96 -13.72
C VAL A 97 -19.27 -0.78 -12.79
N ALA A 98 -19.32 -1.56 -11.69
CA ALA A 98 -20.40 -1.45 -10.70
C ALA A 98 -20.43 -0.08 -10.01
N GLN A 99 -19.27 0.48 -9.64
CA GLN A 99 -19.17 1.79 -9.01
C GLN A 99 -19.66 2.91 -9.95
N PHE A 100 -19.25 2.88 -11.22
CA PHE A 100 -19.66 3.85 -12.23
C PHE A 100 -21.17 3.83 -12.50
N LEU A 101 -21.75 2.64 -12.65
CA LEU A 101 -23.20 2.52 -12.85
C LEU A 101 -23.98 2.93 -11.60
N ARG A 102 -23.42 2.73 -10.40
CA ARG A 102 -24.03 3.15 -9.14
C ARG A 102 -24.01 4.67 -8.96
N SER A 103 -22.96 5.37 -9.41
CA SER A 103 -22.89 6.83 -9.35
C SER A 103 -23.88 7.55 -10.25
N LEU A 104 -24.46 6.87 -11.24
CA LEU A 104 -25.48 7.43 -12.11
C LEU A 104 -26.88 7.34 -11.47
N PRO A 105 -27.75 8.35 -11.69
CA PRO A 105 -29.15 8.29 -11.25
C PRO A 105 -29.90 7.13 -11.94
N ARG A 106 -30.95 6.62 -11.28
CA ARG A 106 -31.78 5.53 -11.83
C ARG A 106 -32.54 6.06 -13.05
N GLY A 107 -32.45 5.39 -14.20
CA GLY A 107 -33.16 5.76 -15.43
C GLY A 107 -32.37 5.42 -16.70
N ALA A 108 -32.83 5.96 -17.84
CA ALA A 108 -32.30 5.68 -19.19
C ALA A 108 -30.78 5.88 -19.33
N GLY A 109 -30.19 6.80 -18.54
CA GLY A 109 -28.74 7.03 -18.54
C GLY A 109 -27.91 5.81 -18.13
N ARG A 110 -28.44 4.91 -17.29
CA ARG A 110 -27.73 3.67 -16.89
C ARG A 110 -27.67 2.64 -18.01
N GLU A 111 -28.71 2.54 -18.82
CA GLU A 111 -28.74 1.59 -19.92
C GLU A 111 -27.77 1.98 -21.03
N SER A 112 -27.76 3.27 -21.38
CA SER A 112 -26.78 3.83 -22.32
C SER A 112 -25.35 3.70 -21.80
N ALA A 113 -25.12 4.01 -20.52
CA ALA A 113 -23.82 3.80 -19.87
C ALA A 113 -23.38 2.33 -19.85
N ALA A 114 -24.31 1.39 -19.63
CA ALA A 114 -23.99 -0.04 -19.66
C ALA A 114 -23.61 -0.51 -21.07
N GLN A 115 -24.25 0.04 -22.11
CA GLN A 115 -23.89 -0.23 -23.50
C GLN A 115 -22.51 0.35 -23.84
N MET A 116 -22.23 1.59 -23.47
CA MET A 116 -20.91 2.21 -23.65
C MET A 116 -19.80 1.39 -22.98
N LEU A 117 -20.01 0.91 -21.76
CA LEU A 117 -19.05 0.07 -21.05
C LEU A 117 -18.88 -1.30 -21.71
N ALA A 118 -19.97 -1.87 -22.26
CA ALA A 118 -19.93 -3.13 -23.00
C ALA A 118 -18.99 -3.01 -24.22
N ASP A 119 -19.12 -1.92 -24.98
CA ASP A 119 -18.30 -1.64 -26.15
C ASP A 119 -16.83 -1.37 -25.76
N LEU A 120 -16.59 -0.58 -24.70
CA LEU A 120 -15.25 -0.26 -24.18
C LEU A 120 -14.46 -1.51 -23.75
N TYR A 121 -15.15 -2.46 -23.10
CA TYR A 121 -14.52 -3.69 -22.58
C TYR A 121 -14.61 -4.88 -23.56
N GLY A 122 -15.26 -4.71 -24.71
CA GLY A 122 -15.46 -5.78 -25.71
C GLY A 122 -16.29 -6.95 -25.18
N VAL A 123 -17.32 -6.68 -24.37
CA VAL A 123 -18.18 -7.71 -23.76
C VAL A 123 -19.65 -7.44 -24.06
N HIS A 124 -20.49 -8.48 -24.05
CA HIS A 124 -21.93 -8.29 -24.22
C HIS A 124 -22.55 -7.47 -23.07
N ARG A 125 -23.57 -6.64 -23.36
CA ARG A 125 -24.29 -5.82 -22.37
C ARG A 125 -24.79 -6.61 -21.16
N ALA A 126 -25.28 -7.82 -21.37
CA ALA A 126 -25.71 -8.72 -20.28
C ALA A 126 -24.56 -9.08 -19.32
N THR A 127 -23.32 -9.15 -19.81
CA THR A 127 -22.13 -9.43 -19.00
C THR A 127 -21.83 -8.29 -18.02
N ILE A 128 -22.07 -7.04 -18.42
CA ILE A 128 -21.95 -5.86 -17.56
C ILE A 128 -22.91 -5.98 -16.37
N TRP A 129 -24.19 -6.27 -16.63
CA TRP A 129 -25.17 -6.45 -15.56
C TRP A 129 -24.88 -7.67 -14.67
N ARG A 130 -24.37 -8.77 -15.24
CA ARG A 130 -23.88 -9.91 -14.45
C ARG A 130 -22.72 -9.52 -13.53
N TRP A 131 -21.83 -8.62 -13.97
CA TRP A 131 -20.76 -8.11 -13.11
C TRP A 131 -21.30 -7.25 -11.97
N VAL A 132 -22.28 -6.38 -12.25
CA VAL A 132 -22.95 -5.57 -11.23
C VAL A 132 -23.61 -6.46 -10.18
N GLN A 133 -24.43 -7.41 -10.61
CA GLN A 133 -25.10 -8.38 -9.72
C GLN A 133 -24.10 -9.20 -8.91
N TRP A 134 -23.00 -9.61 -9.52
CA TRP A 134 -21.92 -10.33 -8.83
C TRP A 134 -21.25 -9.48 -7.74
N VAL A 135 -21.07 -8.17 -7.98
CA VAL A 135 -20.52 -7.23 -6.99
C VAL A 135 -21.54 -6.97 -5.88
N GLU A 136 -22.81 -6.76 -6.21
CA GLU A 136 -23.89 -6.51 -5.24
C GLU A 136 -24.07 -7.71 -4.30
N ASN A 137 -24.17 -8.92 -4.84
CA ASN A 137 -24.27 -10.15 -4.04
C ASN A 137 -23.05 -10.38 -3.14
N ARG A 138 -21.87 -9.90 -3.55
CA ARG A 138 -20.66 -9.96 -2.71
C ARG A 138 -20.63 -8.86 -1.66
N ASN A 139 -21.12 -7.67 -1.95
CA ASN A 139 -21.23 -6.59 -0.97
C ASN A 139 -22.24 -6.95 0.13
N ILE A 140 -23.38 -7.55 -0.22
CA ILE A 140 -24.37 -8.06 0.75
C ILE A 140 -23.71 -9.09 1.69
N LYS A 141 -22.97 -10.06 1.13
CA LYS A 141 -22.17 -11.03 1.92
C LYS A 141 -21.00 -10.41 2.71
N THR A 142 -20.56 -9.21 2.33
CA THR A 142 -19.47 -8.52 3.03
C THR A 142 -20.02 -7.65 4.16
N GLN A 143 -21.22 -7.07 4.02
CA GLN A 143 -21.95 -6.42 5.13
C GLN A 143 -22.29 -7.40 6.26
N GLU A 144 -22.65 -8.65 5.95
CA GLU A 144 -22.78 -9.71 6.97
C GLU A 144 -21.44 -10.13 7.61
N ASN A 145 -20.32 -9.75 7.01
CA ASN A 145 -18.96 -10.08 7.45
C ASN A 145 -18.12 -8.81 7.68
N ASP A 146 -18.70 -7.75 8.25
CA ASP A 146 -17.95 -6.61 8.77
C ASP A 146 -17.10 -7.05 9.97
N PHE A 147 -16.00 -7.74 9.66
CA PHE A 147 -15.03 -8.18 10.64
C PHE A 147 -14.24 -6.96 11.11
N VAL A 148 -14.67 -6.42 12.24
CA VAL A 148 -13.91 -5.38 12.94
C VAL A 148 -12.65 -6.02 13.51
N LEU A 149 -11.49 -5.42 13.20
CA LEU A 149 -10.22 -5.91 13.71
C LEU A 149 -10.23 -5.94 15.25
N PRO A 150 -9.71 -7.02 15.87
CA PRO A 150 -9.67 -7.13 17.31
C PRO A 150 -8.83 -6.01 17.90
N LYS A 151 -9.44 -5.19 18.78
CA LYS A 151 -8.74 -4.15 19.53
C LYS A 151 -7.64 -4.80 20.38
N SER A 152 -6.45 -4.19 20.39
CA SER A 152 -5.33 -4.64 21.21
C SER A 152 -4.70 -3.46 21.92
N LYS A 153 -4.43 -3.58 23.23
CA LYS A 153 -3.66 -2.57 23.98
C LYS A 153 -2.18 -2.53 23.57
N ALA A 154 -1.70 -3.62 22.96
CA ALA A 154 -0.29 -3.80 22.60
C ALA A 154 0.08 -3.15 21.27
N PHE A 155 -0.88 -2.99 20.35
CA PHE A 155 -0.65 -2.41 19.03
C PHE A 155 -1.52 -1.16 18.87
N SER A 156 -0.96 -0.10 18.30
CA SER A 156 -1.82 0.98 17.78
C SER A 156 -2.71 0.41 16.67
N PRO A 157 -3.95 0.90 16.50
CA PRO A 157 -4.86 0.44 15.45
C PRO A 157 -4.21 0.50 14.06
N GLN A 158 -3.51 1.60 13.78
CA GLN A 158 -2.77 1.85 12.54
C GLN A 158 -1.64 0.82 12.31
N ALA A 159 -0.90 0.47 13.36
CA ALA A 159 0.14 -0.55 13.26
C ALA A 159 -0.43 -1.94 12.98
N LEU A 160 -1.51 -2.31 13.67
CA LEU A 160 -2.15 -3.60 13.46
C LEU A 160 -2.70 -3.72 12.04
N ALA A 161 -3.43 -2.71 11.58
CA ALA A 161 -3.95 -2.65 10.22
C ALA A 161 -2.83 -2.71 9.17
N TYR A 162 -1.69 -2.03 9.40
CA TYR A 162 -0.55 -2.13 8.50
C TYR A 162 0.06 -3.54 8.47
N GLY A 163 0.27 -4.15 9.65
CA GLY A 163 0.84 -5.49 9.73
C GLY A 163 -0.02 -6.53 9.02
N LEU A 164 -1.34 -6.41 9.17
CA LEU A 164 -2.33 -7.23 8.47
C LEU A 164 -2.28 -7.02 6.96
N ALA A 165 -2.26 -5.76 6.50
CA ALA A 165 -2.16 -5.44 5.09
C ALA A 165 -0.87 -5.98 4.45
N VAL A 166 0.26 -5.87 5.13
CA VAL A 166 1.54 -6.41 4.62
C VAL A 166 1.48 -7.93 4.54
N TYR A 167 0.94 -8.60 5.56
CA TYR A 167 0.80 -10.05 5.54
C TYR A 167 -0.14 -10.51 4.43
N ALA A 168 -1.30 -9.86 4.29
CA ALA A 168 -2.29 -10.17 3.26
C ALA A 168 -1.76 -10.02 1.83
N ARG A 169 -0.95 -8.98 1.57
CA ARG A 169 -0.32 -8.78 0.26
C ARG A 169 0.74 -9.83 -0.07
N ASN A 170 1.38 -10.40 0.96
CA ASN A 170 2.54 -11.30 0.82
C ASN A 170 2.42 -12.54 1.71
N ILE A 171 1.30 -13.27 1.63
CA ILE A 171 1.05 -14.42 2.50
C ILE A 171 2.17 -15.46 2.40
N ARG A 172 2.70 -15.68 1.19
CA ARG A 172 3.81 -16.60 0.91
C ARG A 172 5.11 -16.25 1.64
N CYS A 173 5.34 -14.97 1.93
CA CYS A 173 6.54 -14.53 2.66
C CYS A 173 6.47 -14.86 4.16
N GLY A 174 5.29 -15.25 4.65
CA GLY A 174 5.07 -15.70 6.02
C GLY A 174 4.93 -14.59 7.06
N ARG A 175 4.40 -14.96 8.22
CA ARG A 175 4.05 -14.03 9.32
C ARG A 175 5.25 -13.26 9.86
N LYS A 176 6.42 -13.90 9.92
CA LYS A 176 7.68 -13.30 10.43
C LYS A 176 8.18 -12.16 9.53
N ALA A 177 8.04 -12.30 8.22
CA ALA A 177 8.41 -11.26 7.27
C ALA A 177 7.47 -10.05 7.39
N ALA A 178 6.16 -10.29 7.51
CA ALA A 178 5.18 -9.23 7.73
C ALA A 178 5.43 -8.45 9.03
N TYR A 179 5.75 -9.15 10.13
CA TYR A 179 6.08 -8.51 11.40
C TYR A 179 7.37 -7.69 11.33
N ARG A 180 8.41 -8.17 10.62
CA ARG A 180 9.63 -7.37 10.39
C ARG A 180 9.36 -6.09 9.61
N ALA A 181 8.50 -6.15 8.60
CA ALA A 181 8.08 -4.96 7.86
C ALA A 181 7.26 -4.00 8.72
N LEU A 182 6.39 -4.53 9.58
CA LEU A 182 5.66 -3.76 10.59
C LEU A 182 6.62 -3.02 11.53
N GLN A 183 7.62 -3.71 12.08
CA GLN A 183 8.64 -3.09 12.96
C GLN A 183 9.34 -1.92 12.28
N GLN A 184 9.73 -2.07 11.01
CA GLN A 184 10.40 -1.01 10.26
C GLN A 184 9.51 0.21 10.04
N LYS A 185 8.21 0.01 9.76
CA LYS A 185 7.27 1.13 9.59
C LYS A 185 6.92 1.77 10.93
N ALA A 186 6.68 0.97 11.96
CA ALA A 186 6.39 1.45 13.31
C ALA A 186 7.52 2.32 13.87
N TYR A 187 8.78 1.95 13.63
CA TYR A 187 9.93 2.77 14.02
C TYR A 187 9.94 4.15 13.36
N ARG A 188 9.51 4.24 12.09
CA ARG A 188 9.47 5.52 11.35
C ARG A 188 8.27 6.39 11.72
N SER A 189 7.14 5.75 11.99
CA SER A 189 5.87 6.42 12.29
C SER A 189 5.62 6.55 13.79
N ASN A 190 6.59 6.17 14.63
CA ASN A 190 6.50 6.11 16.09
C ASN A 190 5.26 5.36 16.60
N TRP A 191 4.89 4.27 15.95
CA TRP A 191 3.73 3.48 16.34
C TRP A 191 4.05 2.51 17.48
N LYS A 192 3.12 2.40 18.44
CA LYS A 192 3.15 1.36 19.47
C LYS A 192 2.92 -0.01 18.83
N ILE A 193 3.85 -0.94 19.05
CA ILE A 193 3.74 -2.33 18.59
C ILE A 193 3.99 -3.32 19.73
N GLY A 194 3.23 -4.41 19.73
CA GLY A 194 3.45 -5.54 20.64
C GLY A 194 4.47 -6.52 20.07
N ASP A 195 4.68 -7.63 20.77
CA ASP A 195 5.61 -8.69 20.37
C ASP A 195 5.08 -9.54 19.21
N TYR A 196 5.96 -10.37 18.64
CA TYR A 196 5.63 -11.25 17.53
C TYR A 196 4.52 -12.25 17.90
N SER A 197 4.55 -12.79 19.13
CA SER A 197 3.54 -13.75 19.61
C SER A 197 2.15 -13.11 19.64
N SER A 198 2.03 -11.87 20.15
CA SER A 198 0.75 -11.14 20.13
C SER A 198 0.28 -10.87 18.71
N PHE A 199 1.17 -10.49 17.80
CA PHE A 199 0.83 -10.29 16.38
C PHE A 199 0.26 -11.57 15.74
N THR A 200 0.90 -12.72 15.96
CA THR A 200 0.41 -14.00 15.40
C THR A 200 -0.91 -14.46 16.03
N ARG A 201 -1.14 -14.18 17.32
CA ARG A 201 -2.44 -14.43 17.97
C ARG A 201 -3.54 -13.58 17.35
N LEU A 202 -3.27 -12.31 17.05
CA LEU A 202 -4.22 -11.42 16.38
C LEU A 202 -4.54 -11.89 14.96
N LEU A 203 -3.54 -12.40 14.22
CA LEU A 203 -3.77 -13.00 12.90
C LEU A 203 -4.71 -14.21 12.94
N LYS A 204 -4.59 -15.07 13.98
CA LYS A 204 -5.45 -16.24 14.15
C LYS A 204 -6.91 -15.90 14.46
N LYS A 205 -7.18 -14.69 14.97
CA LYS A 205 -8.55 -14.23 15.23
C LYS A 205 -9.29 -13.83 13.96
N VAL A 206 -8.58 -13.61 12.85
CA VAL A 206 -9.19 -13.32 11.55
C VAL A 206 -9.72 -14.64 10.97
N PRO A 207 -11.02 -14.73 10.62
CA PRO A 207 -11.62 -15.93 10.05
C PRO A 207 -10.87 -16.47 8.82
N ALA A 208 -10.80 -17.79 8.69
CA ALA A 208 -10.12 -18.47 7.59
C ALA A 208 -10.67 -18.09 6.20
N ASP A 209 -11.98 -17.81 6.12
CA ASP A 209 -12.64 -17.39 4.89
C ASP A 209 -12.10 -16.07 4.35
N ILE A 210 -11.73 -15.15 5.25
CA ILE A 210 -11.14 -13.85 4.87
C ILE A 210 -9.76 -14.09 4.26
N TRP A 211 -8.93 -14.96 4.86
CA TRP A 211 -7.62 -15.32 4.30
C TRP A 211 -7.74 -15.98 2.94
N THR A 212 -8.70 -16.88 2.77
CA THR A 212 -8.98 -17.55 1.49
C THR A 212 -9.36 -16.57 0.39
N ARG A 213 -10.17 -15.55 0.72
CA ARG A 213 -10.55 -14.47 -0.23
C ARG A 213 -9.37 -13.58 -0.59
N ILE A 214 -8.47 -13.30 0.36
CA ILE A 214 -7.23 -12.54 0.13
C ILE A 214 -6.29 -13.32 -0.78
N GLU A 215 -6.09 -14.62 -0.55
CA GLU A 215 -5.25 -15.47 -1.40
C GLU A 215 -5.77 -15.54 -2.84
N LYS A 216 -7.10 -15.56 -3.02
CA LYS A 216 -7.76 -15.49 -4.33
C LYS A 216 -7.69 -14.10 -4.98
N GLY A 217 -7.15 -13.09 -4.28
CA GLY A 217 -7.03 -11.71 -4.77
C GLY A 217 -8.36 -10.96 -4.80
N GLU A 218 -9.36 -11.44 -4.05
CA GLU A 218 -10.73 -10.92 -4.01
C GLU A 218 -10.94 -9.87 -2.91
N LEU A 219 -9.98 -9.75 -2.00
CA LEU A 219 -10.02 -8.86 -0.83
C LEU A 219 -8.61 -8.35 -0.52
N GLY A 220 -8.51 -7.07 -0.17
CA GLY A 220 -7.30 -6.47 0.38
C GLY A 220 -7.62 -5.87 1.75
N PHE A 221 -6.66 -5.91 2.68
CA PHE A 221 -6.73 -5.04 3.85
C PHE A 221 -6.20 -3.67 3.45
N GLU A 222 -7.04 -2.65 3.58
CA GLU A 222 -6.65 -1.26 3.39
C GLU A 222 -6.56 -0.53 4.71
N LEU A 223 -5.54 0.31 4.81
CA LEU A 223 -5.43 1.33 5.83
C LEU A 223 -6.23 2.55 5.35
N GLU A 224 -7.54 2.55 5.57
CA GLU A 224 -8.22 3.84 5.81
C GLU A 224 -8.20 4.02 7.33
N CYS A 225 -7.08 4.52 7.84
CA CYS A 225 -7.10 5.19 9.13
C CYS A 225 -7.54 6.62 8.82
N VAL A 226 -8.85 6.83 8.88
CA VAL A 226 -9.44 8.18 9.06
C VAL A 226 -9.06 8.67 10.45
#